data_AF-A0A9E5Q393-F1
#
_entry.id   AF-A0A9E5Q393-F1
#
_cell.length_a   1.000
_cell.length_b   1.000
_cell.length_c   1.000
_cell.angle_alpha   90.00
_cell.angle_beta   90.00
_cell.angle_gamma   90.00
#
_symmetry.space_group_name_H-M   'P 1'
#
loop_
_entity.id
_entity.type
_entity.pdbx_description
1 polymer ?
#
loop_
_entity_poly.entity_id
_entity_poly.type
_entity_poly.pdbx_seq_one_letter_code
_entity_poly.pdbx_strand_id
1 'polypeptide(L)'
;MNTIVAISTDDGSPQILSEGNDFYSNPRLNPDGTRLAYLTWNHPNMPWDGCELWVAEVERDGSLGKRALVSGGLLESIVQPEWSPNGVLHFLSDRNGWWN
;
A
#
# COMPACT_ATOMS: atom_id res chain seq x y z
N MET A 1 7.97 6.28 14.32
CA MET A 1 7.70 5.04 13.59
C MET A 1 6.40 5.24 12.86
N ASN A 2 6.39 5.03 11.54
CA ASN A 2 5.18 5.19 10.73
C ASN A 2 4.53 3.82 10.55
N THR A 3 3.20 3.78 10.54
CA THR A 3 2.42 2.54 10.45
C THR A 3 1.14 2.76 9.66
N ILE A 4 0.60 1.68 9.11
CA ILE A 4 -0.80 1.62 8.66
C ILE A 4 -1.62 1.07 9.83
N VAL A 5 -2.71 1.75 10.18
CA VAL A 5 -3.57 1.40 11.31
C VAL A 5 -5.02 1.35 10.86
N ALA A 6 -5.74 0.31 11.25
CA ALA A 6 -7.20 0.26 11.22
C ALA A 6 -7.75 0.79 12.54
N ILE A 7 -8.85 1.56 12.47
CA ILE A 7 -9.56 2.04 13.66
C ILE A 7 -10.96 1.44 13.60
N SER A 8 -11.34 0.71 14.65
CA SER A 8 -12.68 0.17 14.82
C SER A 8 -13.71 1.29 14.87
N THR A 9 -14.80 1.15 14.11
CA THR A 9 -15.90 2.13 14.12
C THR A 9 -16.81 2.00 15.34
N ASP A 10 -16.72 0.87 16.06
CA ASP A 10 -17.60 0.59 17.20
C ASP A 10 -17.07 1.20 18.49
N ASP A 11 -15.76 1.10 18.72
CA ASP A 11 -15.11 1.48 19.97
C ASP A 11 -13.86 2.36 19.79
N GLY A 12 -13.46 2.66 18.54
CA GLY A 12 -12.27 3.46 18.25
C GLY A 12 -10.95 2.75 18.54
N SER A 13 -10.97 1.45 18.83
CA SER A 13 -9.74 0.70 19.11
C SER A 13 -8.82 0.64 17.88
N PRO A 14 -7.52 0.92 18.04
CA PRO A 14 -6.57 0.87 16.94
C PRO A 14 -5.96 -0.53 16.79
N GLN A 15 -5.76 -0.95 15.55
CA GLN A 15 -5.01 -2.16 15.18
C GLN A 15 -3.92 -1.81 14.17
N ILE A 16 -2.66 -2.13 14.49
CA ILE A 16 -1.54 -1.98 13.56
C ILE A 16 -1.68 -3.04 12.47
N LEU A 17 -1.71 -2.59 11.21
CA LEU A 17 -1.80 -3.44 10.03
C LEU A 17 -0.44 -3.68 9.37
N SER A 18 0.43 -2.66 9.37
CA SER A 18 1.78 -2.77 8.82
C SER A 18 2.72 -1.79 9.53
N GLU A 19 3.94 -2.25 9.78
CA GLU A 19 5.04 -1.51 10.41
C GLU A 19 6.41 -2.02 9.94
N GLY A 20 7.47 -1.28 10.29
CA GLY A 20 8.86 -1.65 10.02
C GLY A 20 9.55 -0.87 8.90
N ASN A 21 8.80 -0.20 8.01
CA ASN A 21 9.36 0.74 7.04
C ASN A 21 9.40 2.15 7.62
N ASP A 22 10.32 2.99 7.12
CA ASP A 22 10.40 4.38 7.51
C ASP A 22 9.16 5.16 7.07
N PHE A 23 8.60 4.83 5.91
CA PHE A 23 7.46 5.53 5.33
C PHE A 23 6.40 4.61 4.74
N TYR A 24 5.15 5.04 4.88
CA TYR A 24 3.95 4.41 4.34
C TYR A 24 3.08 5.49 3.70
N SER A 25 2.38 5.14 2.62
CA SER A 25 1.37 6.03 2.06
C SER A 25 0.29 5.29 1.28
N ASN A 26 -0.77 6.03 0.94
CA ASN A 26 -1.83 5.61 0.03
C ASN A 26 -2.46 4.24 0.36
N PRO A 27 -2.94 3.99 1.59
CA PRO A 27 -3.75 2.82 1.85
C PRO A 27 -5.03 2.88 1.00
N ARG A 28 -5.32 1.82 0.25
CA ARG A 28 -6.45 1.71 -0.67
C ARG A 28 -7.05 0.33 -0.56
N LEU A 29 -8.18 0.26 0.13
CA LEU A 29 -8.98 -0.95 0.21
C LEU A 29 -9.70 -1.14 -1.13
N ASN A 30 -9.74 -2.37 -1.63
CA ASN A 30 -10.49 -2.68 -2.84
C ASN A 30 -12.02 -2.70 -2.57
N PRO A 31 -12.87 -2.68 -3.61
CA PRO A 31 -14.32 -2.52 -3.44
C PRO A 31 -15.00 -3.61 -2.58
N ASP A 32 -14.48 -4.82 -2.59
CA ASP A 32 -15.03 -5.95 -1.81
C ASP A 32 -14.41 -6.08 -0.41
N GLY A 33 -13.45 -5.23 -0.05
CA GLY A 33 -12.82 -5.20 1.27
C GLY A 33 -11.82 -6.32 1.55
N THR A 34 -11.47 -7.15 0.56
CA THR A 34 -10.59 -8.33 0.76
C THR A 34 -9.11 -8.06 0.51
N ARG A 35 -8.74 -6.90 -0.05
CA ARG A 35 -7.35 -6.55 -0.36
C ARG A 35 -7.06 -5.10 -0.07
N LEU A 36 -5.92 -4.86 0.59
CA LEU A 36 -5.39 -3.52 0.83
C LEU A 36 -4.13 -3.30 -0.01
N ALA A 37 -4.15 -2.29 -0.87
CA ALA A 37 -2.95 -1.78 -1.54
C ALA A 37 -2.33 -0.63 -0.73
N TYR A 38 -1.00 -0.55 -0.68
CA TYR A 38 -0.29 0.56 -0.05
C TYR A 38 1.14 0.69 -0.58
N LEU A 39 1.72 1.89 -0.42
CA LEU A 39 3.11 2.17 -0.79
C LEU A 39 4.02 2.20 0.43
N THR A 40 5.25 1.71 0.27
CA THR A 40 6.32 1.82 1.27
C THR A 40 7.62 2.29 0.66
N TRP A 41 8.42 3.01 1.43
CA TRP A 41 9.83 3.27 1.10
C TRP A 41 10.63 3.49 2.38
N ASN A 42 11.95 3.44 2.25
CA ASN A 42 12.89 3.60 3.36
C ASN A 42 13.96 4.62 2.99
N HIS A 43 14.57 5.23 4.00
CA HIS A 43 15.78 6.02 3.78
C HIS A 43 16.89 5.16 3.13
N PRO A 44 17.72 5.76 2.26
CA PRO A 44 17.79 7.19 1.93
C PRO A 44 16.80 7.65 0.84
N ASN A 45 15.99 6.75 0.28
CA ASN A 45 15.12 7.06 -0.85
C ASN A 45 13.98 8.00 -0.43
N MET A 46 13.65 8.95 -1.30
CA MET A 46 12.34 9.59 -1.35
C MET A 46 11.41 8.78 -2.26
N PRO A 47 10.07 8.96 -2.19
CA PRO A 47 9.16 8.11 -2.95
C PRO A 47 9.30 8.26 -4.48
N TRP A 48 9.89 9.37 -4.94
CA TRP A 48 10.24 9.61 -6.35
C TRP A 48 11.60 9.02 -6.77
N ASP A 49 12.44 8.60 -5.83
CA ASP A 49 13.66 7.84 -6.13
C ASP A 49 13.33 6.35 -6.29
N GLY A 50 12.46 5.85 -5.40
CA GLY A 50 11.94 4.49 -5.48
C GLY A 50 11.03 4.15 -4.31
N CYS A 51 9.92 3.48 -4.61
CA CYS A 51 9.00 2.95 -3.62
C CYS A 51 8.46 1.59 -4.05
N GLU A 52 7.88 0.86 -3.11
CA GLU A 52 7.31 -0.46 -3.32
C GLU A 52 5.78 -0.40 -3.18
N LEU A 53 5.07 -0.97 -4.14
CA LEU A 53 3.62 -1.17 -4.09
C LEU A 53 3.32 -2.58 -3.60
N TRP A 54 2.72 -2.65 -2.42
CA TRP A 54 2.29 -3.88 -1.78
C TRP A 54 0.78 -4.06 -1.89
N VAL A 55 0.35 -5.31 -2.03
CA VAL A 55 -1.04 -5.72 -1.81
C VAL A 55 -1.05 -6.81 -0.77
N ALA A 56 -1.86 -6.62 0.27
CA ALA A 56 -2.10 -7.61 1.31
C ALA A 56 -3.56 -8.08 1.30
N GLU A 57 -3.77 -9.37 1.56
CA GLU A 57 -5.09 -9.91 1.86
C GLU A 57 -5.60 -9.34 3.18
N VAL A 58 -6.90 -9.02 3.23
CA VAL A 58 -7.59 -8.56 4.44
C VAL A 58 -8.41 -9.73 4.98
N GLU A 59 -8.06 -10.15 6.18
CA GLU A 59 -8.71 -11.25 6.86
C GLU A 59 -10.05 -10.82 7.46
N ARG A 60 -10.87 -11.80 7.87
CA ARG A 60 -12.21 -11.53 8.43
C ARG A 60 -12.19 -10.70 9.71
N ASP A 61 -11.09 -10.74 10.46
CA ASP A 61 -10.88 -9.95 11.67
C ASP A 61 -10.28 -8.55 11.38
N GLY A 62 -10.12 -8.19 10.10
CA GLY A 62 -9.54 -6.92 9.66
C GLY A 62 -8.01 -6.88 9.69
N SER A 63 -7.33 -7.96 10.11
CA SER A 63 -5.87 -8.07 10.01
C SER A 63 -5.41 -8.27 8.57
N LEU A 64 -4.12 -7.97 8.33
CA LEU A 64 -3.51 -8.25 7.03
C LEU A 64 -2.89 -9.65 7.04
N GLY A 65 -3.29 -10.45 6.08
CA GLY A 65 -2.75 -11.77 5.80
C GLY A 65 -1.53 -11.70 4.88
N LYS A 66 -1.51 -12.55 3.86
CA LYS A 66 -0.39 -12.63 2.92
C LYS A 66 -0.22 -11.31 2.16
N ARG A 67 1.02 -10.80 2.14
CA ARG A 67 1.43 -9.65 1.32
C ARG A 67 2.22 -10.06 0.08
N ALA A 68 1.99 -9.37 -1.02
CA ALA A 68 2.71 -9.52 -2.28
C ALA A 68 3.23 -8.16 -2.77
N LEU A 69 4.49 -8.12 -3.19
CA LEU A 69 5.06 -6.99 -3.91
C LEU A 69 4.50 -7.03 -5.34
N VAL A 70 3.70 -6.02 -5.71
CA VAL A 70 3.10 -5.91 -7.05
C VAL A 70 4.10 -5.29 -8.03
N SER A 71 4.80 -4.26 -7.58
CA SER A 71 5.65 -3.43 -8.42
C SER A 71 6.55 -2.55 -7.55
N GLY A 72 7.58 -1.94 -8.13
CA GLY A 72 8.40 -0.96 -7.45
C GLY A 72 9.77 -1.51 -7.04
N GLY A 73 10.48 -0.72 -6.25
CA GLY A 73 11.79 -1.05 -5.74
C GLY A 73 12.64 0.20 -5.53
N LEU A 74 13.97 0.03 -5.50
CA LEU A 74 14.90 1.12 -5.19
C LEU A 74 15.01 2.20 -6.27
N LEU A 75 14.55 1.92 -7.50
CA LEU A 75 14.73 2.75 -8.69
C LEU A 75 13.43 2.91 -9.50
N GLU A 76 12.29 2.60 -8.89
CA GLU A 76 10.98 2.72 -9.54
C GLU A 76 10.05 3.47 -8.60
N SER A 77 9.57 4.61 -9.08
CA SER A 77 8.62 5.45 -8.39
C SER A 77 7.20 5.10 -8.83
N ILE A 78 6.33 4.87 -7.85
CA ILE A 78 4.92 4.53 -8.04
C ILE A 78 4.04 5.57 -7.35
N VAL A 79 2.98 6.02 -8.01
CA VAL A 79 1.99 6.93 -7.44
C VAL A 79 0.57 6.50 -7.80
N GLN A 80 -0.36 7.04 -7.01
CA GLN A 80 -1.80 6.93 -7.22
C GLN A 80 -2.28 5.48 -7.47
N PRO A 81 -1.96 4.52 -6.57
CA PRO A 81 -2.62 3.23 -6.64
C PRO A 81 -4.12 3.41 -6.43
N GLU A 82 -4.94 2.87 -7.31
CA GLU A 82 -6.40 2.93 -7.24
C GLU A 82 -7.03 1.64 -7.74
N TRP A 83 -8.06 1.17 -7.04
CA TRP A 83 -8.83 0.02 -7.46
C TRP A 83 -10.00 0.46 -8.33
N SER A 84 -10.14 -0.18 -9.49
CA SER A 84 -11.35 -0.09 -10.29
C SER A 84 -12.54 -0.80 -9.58
N PRO A 85 -13.79 -0.51 -10.00
CA PRO A 85 -14.96 -1.21 -9.46
C PRO A 85 -14.95 -2.73 -9.64
N ASN A 86 -14.24 -3.25 -10.64
CA ASN A 86 -14.05 -4.69 -10.86
C ASN A 86 -12.83 -5.28 -10.15
N GLY A 87 -12.17 -4.53 -9.24
CA GLY A 87 -11.07 -5.04 -8.42
C GLY A 87 -9.74 -5.19 -9.16
N VAL A 88 -9.52 -4.41 -10.22
CA VAL A 88 -8.23 -4.28 -10.91
C VAL A 88 -7.48 -3.10 -10.29
N LEU A 89 -6.22 -3.31 -9.92
CA LEU A 89 -5.36 -2.26 -9.37
C LEU A 89 -4.66 -1.52 -10.52
N HIS A 90 -4.88 -0.21 -10.59
CA HIS A 90 -4.20 0.71 -11.48
C HIS A 90 -3.22 1.55 -10.67
N PHE A 91 -2.08 1.91 -11.26
CA PHE A 91 -1.09 2.81 -10.67
C PHE A 91 -0.24 3.40 -11.79
N LEU A 92 0.39 4.53 -11.51
CA LEU A 92 1.36 5.14 -12.42
C LEU A 92 2.78 4.76 -11.98
N SER A 93 3.62 4.39 -12.93
CA SER A 93 5.02 4.02 -12.71
C SER A 93 5.95 4.76 -13.67
N ASP A 94 7.10 5.20 -13.17
CA ASP A 94 8.16 5.83 -13.98
C ASP A 94 9.18 4.83 -14.57
N ARG A 95 8.95 3.52 -14.44
CA ARG A 95 9.89 2.45 -14.85
C ARG A 95 10.41 2.58 -16.29
N ASN A 96 9.65 3.20 -17.18
CA ASN A 96 10.02 3.42 -18.58
C ASN A 96 10.50 4.86 -18.88
N GLY A 97 10.83 5.65 -17.86
CA GLY A 97 11.36 7.01 -17.96
C GLY A 97 10.30 8.12 -17.90
N TRP A 98 9.01 7.78 -17.82
CA TRP A 98 7.89 8.70 -17.65
C TRP A 98 6.80 8.03 -16.82
N TRP A 99 6.03 8.79 -16.05
CA TRP A 99 4.86 8.26 -15.34
C TRP A 99 3.80 7.77 -16.35
N ASN A 100 3.54 6.46 -16.39
CA ASN A 100 2.49 5.83 -17.19
C ASN A 100 1.66 4.85 -16.37
#